data_AF-W5M822-F1
#
_entry.id   AF-W5M822-F1
#
_cell.length_a   1.000
_cell.length_b   1.000
_cell.length_c   1.000
_cell.angle_alpha   90.00
_cell.angle_beta   90.00
_cell.angle_gamma   90.00
#
_symmetry.space_group_name_H-M   'P 1'
#
loop_
_entity.id
_entity.type
_entity.pdbx_description
1 polymer ?
#
loop_
_entity_poly.entity_id
_entity_poly.type
_entity_poly.pdbx_seq_one_letter_code
_entity_poly.pdbx_strand_id
1 'polypeptide(L)'
;MRWALCVALGLLPLVCGHPTSGTGQEELQDADPLRLQSGSTSGRAHEVPAETNPLPETTEVNPAMPVEELNPSHYQASRAAKVAEHYLNYHYGSPFRRFIIRQVKRATLEEIPTGAARYHIEFSLEEMVSNTTIGNCAAEIVFERTEEQKTPQVQCTCDDLLKINTSEAENSFFHQIKKSSALVSGQYIPDSYGFTAPEMTPLWHLGGVAASFVMLKESNESTLYNMAQILSLQQQESEGESLEFDYEVLLHEFISQEMIQWHMKVNWSPTEGVKVTQSNLQPKHHDHSPTTENPVINSSST
;
A
#
# COMPACT_ATOMS: atom_id res chain seq x y z
N MET A 1 -61.90 9.55 -28.35
CA MET A 1 -62.29 10.97 -28.24
C MET A 1 -62.14 11.37 -26.78
N ARG A 2 -61.31 12.41 -26.50
CA ARG A 2 -61.18 13.38 -25.36
C ARG A 2 -61.63 12.90 -23.96
N TRP A 3 -60.91 13.12 -22.85
CA TRP A 3 -60.47 14.37 -22.15
C TRP A 3 -59.06 14.13 -21.48
N ALA A 4 -58.03 15.00 -21.47
CA ALA A 4 -57.77 16.28 -20.73
C ALA A 4 -58.09 16.18 -19.22
N LEU A 5 -57.34 16.63 -18.19
CA LEU A 5 -56.15 17.48 -17.92
C LEU A 5 -55.87 17.28 -16.38
N CYS A 6 -54.65 17.19 -15.82
CA CYS A 6 -53.90 18.23 -15.06
C CYS A 6 -52.98 17.55 -14.01
N VAL A 7 -51.66 17.78 -14.04
CA VAL A 7 -50.83 18.63 -13.15
C VAL A 7 -50.80 18.27 -11.65
N ALA A 8 -49.61 17.87 -11.16
CA ALA A 8 -49.07 18.33 -9.88
C ALA A 8 -47.52 18.18 -9.89
N LEU A 9 -46.81 19.31 -9.94
CA LEU A 9 -45.40 19.43 -9.55
C LEU A 9 -45.31 19.28 -8.03
N GLY A 10 -44.41 18.44 -7.55
CA GLY A 10 -44.00 18.38 -6.14
C GLY A 10 -42.48 18.44 -6.03
N LEU A 11 -41.96 19.64 -5.79
CA LEU A 11 -40.60 19.86 -5.30
C LEU A 11 -40.58 19.54 -3.79
N LEU A 12 -39.67 18.69 -3.36
CA LEU A 12 -39.31 18.52 -1.94
C LEU A 12 -37.78 18.66 -1.79
N PRO A 13 -37.30 19.44 -0.81
CA PRO A 13 -35.88 19.62 -0.53
C PRO A 13 -35.34 18.44 0.28
N LEU A 14 -34.18 17.89 -0.10
CA LEU A 14 -33.43 17.01 0.78
C LEU A 14 -32.48 17.86 1.63
N VAL A 15 -32.82 17.96 2.90
CA VAL A 15 -32.02 18.56 3.97
C VAL A 15 -30.90 17.59 4.34
N CYS A 16 -29.66 18.05 4.29
CA CYS A 16 -28.50 17.34 4.86
C CYS A 16 -28.62 17.30 6.39
N GLY A 17 -28.76 16.10 6.94
CA GLY A 17 -28.66 15.84 8.37
C GLY A 17 -27.25 15.33 8.73
N HIS A 18 -26.54 16.10 9.55
CA HIS A 18 -25.43 15.62 10.39
C HIS A 18 -25.96 14.74 11.52
N PRO A 19 -25.22 13.71 11.95
CA PRO A 19 -25.30 13.20 13.32
C PRO A 19 -24.03 13.53 14.10
N THR A 20 -24.20 14.24 15.22
CA THR A 20 -23.23 14.33 16.32
C THR A 20 -23.79 13.68 17.57
N SER A 21 -22.89 12.98 18.25
CA SER A 21 -22.78 12.73 19.69
C SER A 21 -23.07 11.31 20.20
N GLY A 22 -22.07 10.77 20.88
CA GLY A 22 -22.15 9.55 21.69
C GLY A 22 -20.80 9.15 22.29
N THR A 23 -20.24 10.06 23.10
CA THR A 23 -19.50 9.81 24.37
C THR A 23 -18.75 8.49 24.61
N GLY A 24 -17.44 8.61 24.83
CA GLY A 24 -16.59 7.67 25.57
C GLY A 24 -15.26 8.34 25.90
N GLN A 25 -15.21 9.09 27.01
CA GLN A 25 -13.97 9.61 27.59
C GLN A 25 -13.42 8.55 28.56
N GLU A 26 -12.18 8.11 28.32
CA GLU A 26 -11.30 7.58 29.35
C GLU A 26 -10.26 8.63 29.73
N GLU A 27 -9.99 8.62 31.03
CA GLU A 27 -9.40 9.63 31.90
C GLU A 27 -7.87 9.62 31.80
N LEU A 28 -7.24 10.81 31.67
CA LEU A 28 -5.80 10.97 31.91
C LEU A 28 -5.61 11.88 33.12
N GLN A 29 -4.96 11.32 34.13
CA GLN A 29 -4.79 11.85 35.47
C GLN A 29 -3.78 12.99 35.58
N ASP A 30 -4.06 13.77 36.62
CA ASP A 30 -3.50 15.01 37.13
C ASP A 30 -2.04 14.90 37.61
N ALA A 31 -1.28 15.99 37.48
CA ALA A 31 -0.06 16.23 38.24
C ALA A 31 0.10 17.74 38.55
N ASP A 32 -0.25 18.03 39.79
CA ASP A 32 -0.24 19.27 40.58
C ASP A 32 1.12 20.03 40.62
N PRO A 33 1.16 21.37 40.55
CA PRO A 33 2.34 22.16 40.89
C PRO A 33 2.27 22.74 42.31
N LEU A 34 3.28 22.38 43.11
CA LEU A 34 3.53 22.89 44.45
C LEU A 34 3.67 24.42 44.53
N ARG A 35 2.96 24.96 45.52
CA ARG A 35 2.99 26.33 46.05
C ARG A 35 4.10 26.48 47.08
N LEU A 36 4.87 27.57 47.05
CA LEU A 36 5.46 28.19 48.25
C LEU A 36 5.65 29.70 48.04
N GLN A 37 5.24 30.47 49.05
CA GLN A 37 5.14 31.93 49.09
C GLN A 37 6.38 32.59 49.70
N SER A 38 6.47 33.90 49.46
CA SER A 38 6.79 34.99 50.39
C SER A 38 8.23 35.53 50.46
N GLY A 39 8.33 36.87 50.42
CA GLY A 39 9.52 37.62 50.81
C GLY A 39 9.64 38.98 50.14
N SER A 40 9.05 40.01 50.72
CA SER A 40 9.26 41.44 50.38
C SER A 40 10.34 42.03 51.28
N THR A 41 11.28 42.80 50.72
CA THR A 41 11.82 44.03 51.35
C THR A 41 12.54 44.93 50.35
N SER A 42 12.39 46.24 50.60
CA SER A 42 12.82 47.41 49.84
C SER A 42 14.25 47.86 50.19
N GLY A 43 14.99 48.47 49.24
CA GLY A 43 16.23 49.18 49.55
C GLY A 43 17.12 49.66 48.38
N ARG A 44 16.77 50.82 47.80
CA ARG A 44 17.65 51.95 47.36
C ARG A 44 18.84 51.75 46.39
N ALA A 45 18.62 52.28 45.18
CA ALA A 45 19.48 52.93 44.17
C ALA A 45 21.03 53.01 44.33
N HIS A 46 21.72 52.55 43.28
CA HIS A 46 22.93 53.16 42.71
C HIS A 46 22.90 53.11 41.17
N GLU A 47 23.32 54.19 40.56
CA GLU A 47 23.32 54.50 39.12
C GLU A 47 24.60 54.01 38.40
N VAL A 48 24.40 53.45 37.19
CA VAL A 48 25.19 53.60 35.92
C VAL A 48 26.59 52.92 35.86
N PRO A 49 27.08 52.39 34.70
CA PRO A 49 26.60 52.56 33.31
C PRO A 49 26.25 51.29 32.52
N ALA A 50 25.50 51.54 31.46
CA ALA A 50 25.22 50.64 30.36
C ALA A 50 26.49 50.28 29.57
N GLU A 51 26.67 48.98 29.33
CA GLU A 51 27.53 48.47 28.27
C GLU A 51 26.68 47.51 27.43
N THR A 52 26.04 48.07 26.41
CA THR A 52 25.32 47.34 25.37
C THR A 52 26.34 46.67 24.45
N ASN A 53 26.69 45.43 24.76
CA ASN A 53 27.17 44.50 23.73
C ASN A 53 25.98 43.66 23.28
N PRO A 54 25.47 43.80 22.05
CA PRO A 54 24.64 42.76 21.48
C PRO A 54 25.55 41.54 21.27
N LEU A 55 25.32 40.48 22.04
CA LEU A 55 25.74 39.14 21.62
C LEU A 55 25.19 38.94 20.21
N PRO A 56 26.00 38.44 19.25
CA PRO A 56 25.44 38.02 17.99
C PRO A 56 24.42 36.93 18.32
N GLU A 57 23.16 37.24 18.03
CA GLU A 57 22.07 36.28 17.95
C GLU A 57 22.55 35.25 16.94
N THR A 58 23.13 34.15 17.42
CA THR A 58 23.41 32.98 16.62
C THR A 58 22.05 32.48 16.20
N THR A 59 21.61 32.92 15.04
CA THR A 59 20.55 32.27 14.29
C THR A 59 21.04 30.84 14.15
N GLU A 60 20.48 29.93 14.95
CA GLU A 60 20.61 28.50 14.71
C GLU A 60 19.96 28.26 13.34
N VAL A 61 20.75 28.42 12.29
CA VAL A 61 20.44 27.88 10.98
C VAL A 61 20.47 26.39 11.22
N ASN A 62 19.30 25.80 11.50
CA ASN A 62 19.11 24.37 11.40
C ASN A 62 19.64 23.99 10.01
N PRO A 63 20.79 23.29 9.89
CA PRO A 63 21.30 22.96 8.58
C PRO A 63 20.30 21.98 8.00
N ALA A 64 19.46 22.47 7.08
CA ALA A 64 18.65 21.60 6.26
C ALA A 64 19.62 20.57 5.65
N MET A 65 19.36 19.29 5.94
CA MET A 65 20.20 18.21 5.45
C MET A 65 20.27 18.31 3.92
N PRO A 66 21.44 18.06 3.31
CA PRO A 66 21.58 18.17 1.88
C PRO A 66 20.66 17.17 1.18
N VAL A 67 19.95 17.63 0.15
CA VAL A 67 19.21 16.76 -0.77
C VAL A 67 20.21 16.18 -1.77
N GLU A 68 20.37 14.86 -1.76
CA GLU A 68 21.22 14.12 -2.68
C GLU A 68 20.46 13.83 -3.97
N GLU A 69 21.05 14.14 -5.12
CA GLU A 69 20.54 13.70 -6.41
C GLU A 69 20.99 12.27 -6.70
N LEU A 70 20.04 11.35 -6.84
CA LEU A 70 20.31 9.95 -7.10
C LEU A 70 20.35 9.69 -8.60
N ASN A 71 21.22 8.77 -9.02
CA ASN A 71 21.11 8.20 -10.36
C ASN A 71 19.76 7.46 -10.50
N PRO A 72 18.88 7.83 -11.46
CA PRO A 72 17.56 7.23 -11.61
C PRO A 72 17.56 5.72 -11.86
N SER A 73 18.65 5.15 -12.39
CA SER A 73 18.82 3.72 -12.61
C SER A 73 19.49 2.99 -11.44
N HIS A 74 19.86 3.70 -10.37
CA HIS A 74 20.46 3.09 -9.18
C HIS A 74 19.41 2.33 -8.36
N TYR A 75 19.86 1.36 -7.55
CA TYR A 75 18.95 0.48 -6.81
C TYR A 75 18.07 1.25 -5.81
N GLN A 76 18.58 2.33 -5.18
CA GLN A 76 17.81 3.14 -4.24
C GLN A 76 16.58 3.77 -4.93
N ALA A 77 16.79 4.43 -6.06
CA ALA A 77 15.73 5.02 -6.87
C ALA A 77 14.74 3.94 -7.36
N SER A 78 15.26 2.79 -7.82
CA SER A 78 14.45 1.69 -8.35
C SER A 78 13.57 1.04 -7.26
N ARG A 79 14.10 0.87 -6.05
CA ARG A 79 13.35 0.31 -4.91
C ARG A 79 12.28 1.28 -4.42
N ALA A 80 12.61 2.57 -4.28
CA ALA A 80 11.62 3.60 -3.94
C ALA A 80 10.50 3.68 -5.00
N ALA A 81 10.85 3.58 -6.29
CA ALA A 81 9.87 3.49 -7.37
C ALA A 81 9.00 2.25 -7.24
N LYS A 82 9.56 1.09 -6.92
CA LYS A 82 8.77 -0.13 -6.73
C LYS A 82 7.74 0.01 -5.60
N VAL A 83 8.09 0.69 -4.52
CA VAL A 83 7.16 1.01 -3.42
C VAL A 83 6.02 1.92 -3.91
N ALA A 84 6.32 2.95 -4.71
CA ALA A 84 5.28 3.77 -5.34
C ALA A 84 4.38 2.96 -6.29
N GLU A 85 4.93 2.00 -7.04
CA GLU A 85 4.15 1.08 -7.87
C GLU A 85 3.20 0.21 -7.05
N HIS A 86 3.64 -0.31 -5.90
CA HIS A 86 2.77 -1.08 -5.00
C HIS A 86 1.64 -0.22 -4.43
N TYR A 87 1.95 1.01 -4.03
CA TYR A 87 0.95 1.99 -3.60
C TYR A 87 -0.09 2.24 -4.69
N LEU A 88 0.34 2.57 -5.91
CA LEU A 88 -0.55 2.84 -7.03
C LEU A 88 -1.43 1.64 -7.37
N ASN A 89 -0.86 0.43 -7.40
CA ASN A 89 -1.62 -0.78 -7.66
C ASN A 89 -2.64 -1.06 -6.58
N TYR A 90 -2.29 -0.97 -5.29
CA TYR A 90 -3.24 -1.25 -4.22
C TYR A 90 -4.40 -0.24 -4.17
N HIS A 91 -4.11 1.05 -4.36
CA HIS A 91 -5.12 2.11 -4.22
C HIS A 91 -5.96 2.34 -5.49
N TYR A 92 -5.41 2.07 -6.68
CA TYR A 92 -6.07 2.41 -7.94
C TYR A 92 -6.18 1.23 -8.91
N GLY A 93 -5.61 0.07 -8.58
CA GLY A 93 -5.65 -1.13 -9.42
C GLY A 93 -6.96 -1.90 -9.30
N SER A 94 -7.17 -2.80 -10.26
CA SER A 94 -8.34 -3.66 -10.35
C SER A 94 -8.02 -4.94 -11.17
N PRO A 95 -8.96 -5.88 -11.33
CA PRO A 95 -8.79 -7.03 -12.23
C PRO A 95 -8.44 -6.64 -13.68
N PHE A 96 -8.78 -5.41 -14.10
CA PHE A 96 -8.55 -4.89 -15.46
C PHE A 96 -7.65 -3.66 -15.48
N ARG A 97 -6.98 -3.35 -14.37
CA ARG A 97 -6.09 -2.20 -14.26
C ARG A 97 -4.88 -2.52 -13.40
N ARG A 98 -3.69 -2.54 -14.01
CA ARG A 98 -2.42 -2.79 -13.33
C ARG A 98 -1.37 -1.80 -13.80
N PHE A 99 -0.69 -1.15 -12.87
CA PHE A 99 0.32 -0.16 -13.18
C PHE A 99 1.72 -0.74 -13.08
N ILE A 100 2.59 -0.31 -14.01
CA ILE A 100 4.02 -0.56 -13.95
C ILE A 100 4.77 0.74 -14.17
N ILE A 101 5.77 1.00 -13.33
CA ILE A 101 6.70 2.10 -13.57
C ILE A 101 7.69 1.65 -14.64
N ARG A 102 7.66 2.32 -15.79
CA ARG A 102 8.54 1.99 -16.93
C ARG A 102 9.94 2.55 -16.76
N GLN A 103 10.04 3.78 -16.25
CA GLN A 103 11.31 4.47 -16.12
C GLN A 103 11.23 5.53 -15.02
N VAL A 104 12.22 5.53 -14.13
CA VAL A 104 12.50 6.67 -13.25
C VAL A 104 13.30 7.70 -14.03
N LYS A 105 12.82 8.94 -14.03
CA LYS A 105 13.40 10.07 -14.76
C LYS A 105 14.30 10.92 -13.86
N ARG A 106 13.86 11.13 -12.62
CA ARG A 106 14.60 11.84 -11.58
C ARG A 106 14.36 11.16 -10.25
N ALA A 107 15.37 11.16 -9.39
CA ALA A 107 15.26 10.68 -8.03
C ALA A 107 16.14 11.53 -7.12
N THR A 108 15.65 11.89 -5.94
CA THR A 108 16.42 12.56 -4.89
C THR A 108 16.19 11.87 -3.56
N LEU A 109 17.18 11.97 -2.67
CA LEU A 109 17.14 11.47 -1.30
C LEU A 109 17.41 12.62 -0.34
N GLU A 110 16.54 12.78 0.64
CA GLU A 110 16.71 13.69 1.77
C GLU A 110 16.76 12.86 3.05
N GLU A 111 17.85 12.99 3.78
CA GLU A 111 18.02 12.41 5.11
C GLU A 111 17.32 13.30 6.15
N ILE A 112 16.34 12.75 6.86
CA ILE A 112 15.57 13.50 7.87
C ILE A 112 16.23 13.29 9.24
N PRO A 113 16.48 14.35 10.02
CA PRO A 113 17.13 14.27 11.33
C PRO A 113 16.48 13.31 12.34
N THR A 114 15.20 12.98 12.16
CA THR A 114 14.46 12.00 12.97
C THR A 114 14.78 10.54 12.62
N GLY A 115 15.78 10.28 11.77
CA GLY A 115 16.15 8.93 11.35
C GLY A 115 15.27 8.37 10.22
N ALA A 116 14.66 9.23 9.42
CA ALA A 116 13.85 8.81 8.27
C ALA A 116 14.52 9.22 6.95
N ALA A 117 14.20 8.50 5.87
CA ALA A 117 14.70 8.79 4.53
C ALA A 117 13.53 9.16 3.62
N ARG A 118 13.57 10.36 3.03
CA ARG A 118 12.56 10.81 2.06
C ARG A 118 13.12 10.73 0.66
N TYR A 119 12.45 9.96 -0.16
CA TYR A 119 12.71 9.86 -1.59
C TYR A 119 11.67 10.69 -2.34
N HIS A 120 12.12 11.51 -3.26
CA HIS A 120 11.25 12.13 -4.27
C HIS A 120 11.63 11.60 -5.64
N ILE A 121 10.68 11.04 -6.36
CA ILE A 121 10.89 10.44 -7.68
C ILE A 121 9.93 11.01 -8.71
N GLU A 122 10.42 11.18 -9.93
CA GLU A 122 9.61 11.44 -11.13
C GLU A 122 9.75 10.26 -12.07
N PHE A 123 8.64 9.78 -12.64
CA PHE A 123 8.64 8.56 -13.43
C PHE A 123 7.57 8.54 -14.53
N SER A 124 7.76 7.66 -15.51
CA SER A 124 6.71 7.33 -16.49
C SER A 124 5.94 6.08 -16.06
N LEU A 125 4.61 6.17 -16.08
CA LEU A 125 3.71 5.10 -15.67
C LEU A 125 2.96 4.51 -16.88
N GLU A 126 2.77 3.20 -16.88
CA GLU A 126 1.97 2.49 -17.88
C GLU A 126 0.90 1.62 -17.21
N GLU A 127 -0.29 1.58 -17.80
CA GLU A 127 -1.33 0.61 -17.49
C GLU A 127 -1.17 -0.62 -18.37
N MET A 128 -0.82 -1.76 -17.78
CA MET A 128 -0.38 -2.95 -18.50
C MET A 128 -1.50 -3.69 -19.23
N VAL A 129 -2.77 -3.60 -18.78
CA VAL A 129 -3.86 -4.39 -19.36
C VAL A 129 -4.28 -3.84 -20.73
N SER A 130 -4.40 -2.52 -20.84
CA SER A 130 -4.68 -1.80 -22.09
C SER A 130 -3.42 -1.32 -22.80
N ASN A 131 -2.24 -1.48 -22.19
CA ASN A 131 -0.95 -1.02 -22.68
C ASN A 131 -0.92 0.51 -22.91
N THR A 132 -1.58 1.25 -22.01
CA THR A 132 -1.77 2.71 -22.12
C THR A 132 -0.70 3.43 -21.30
N THR A 133 0.03 4.36 -21.93
CA THR A 133 0.96 5.26 -21.22
C THR A 133 0.18 6.38 -20.53
N ILE A 134 0.38 6.53 -19.21
CA ILE A 134 -0.31 7.51 -18.35
C ILE A 134 0.49 8.83 -18.25
N GLY A 135 1.68 8.90 -18.84
CA GLY A 135 2.50 10.10 -18.84
C GLY A 135 3.39 10.21 -17.61
N ASN A 136 3.65 11.45 -17.16
CA ASN A 136 4.59 11.75 -16.07
C ASN A 136 3.86 11.75 -14.72
N CYS A 137 4.41 11.00 -13.78
CA CYS A 137 4.00 10.97 -12.39
C CYS A 137 5.14 11.41 -11.49
N ALA A 138 4.80 11.82 -10.26
CA ALA A 138 5.76 11.99 -9.19
C ALA A 138 5.29 11.26 -7.93
N ALA A 139 6.23 10.87 -7.08
CA ALA A 139 5.93 10.33 -5.77
C ALA A 139 6.93 10.80 -4.72
N GLU A 140 6.43 10.99 -3.51
CA GLU A 140 7.24 11.09 -2.30
C GLU A 140 7.05 9.82 -1.47
N ILE A 141 8.17 9.22 -1.05
CA ILE A 141 8.22 7.99 -0.26
C ILE A 141 9.07 8.25 0.97
N VAL A 142 8.53 7.99 2.16
CA VAL A 142 9.25 8.13 3.42
C VAL A 142 9.40 6.77 4.08
N PHE A 143 10.65 6.36 4.31
CA PHE A 143 11.00 5.20 5.11
C PHE A 143 11.44 5.64 6.50
N GLU A 144 10.77 5.15 7.54
CA GLU A 144 11.22 5.33 8.92
C GLU A 144 12.25 4.25 9.26
N ARG A 145 13.46 4.63 9.67
CA ARG A 145 14.51 3.67 10.08
C ARG A 145 14.41 3.41 11.57
N THR A 146 13.38 2.68 11.96
CA THR A 146 13.15 2.22 13.34
C THR A 146 13.49 0.73 13.49
N GLU A 147 13.71 0.27 14.72
CA GLU A 147 13.91 -1.17 15.01
C GLU A 147 12.69 -2.01 14.61
N GLU A 148 11.48 -1.46 14.80
CA GLU A 148 10.25 -2.06 14.30
C GLU A 148 10.05 -1.68 12.82
N GLN A 149 9.72 -2.66 11.99
CA GLN A 149 9.36 -2.43 10.60
C GLN A 149 8.05 -1.64 10.52
N LYS A 150 8.06 -0.53 9.79
CA LYS A 150 6.89 0.31 9.54
C LYS A 150 6.57 0.39 8.06
N THR A 151 5.28 0.51 7.76
CA THR A 151 4.82 0.77 6.39
C THR A 151 5.40 2.09 5.88
N PRO A 152 6.02 2.12 4.69
CA PRO A 152 6.45 3.36 4.06
C PRO A 152 5.28 4.31 3.84
N GLN A 153 5.48 5.60 4.11
CA GLN A 153 4.48 6.62 3.78
C GLN A 153 4.66 7.01 2.33
N VAL A 154 3.59 6.97 1.54
CA VAL A 154 3.64 7.25 0.10
C VAL A 154 2.60 8.27 -0.28
N GLN A 155 3.01 9.27 -1.06
CA GLN A 155 2.13 10.22 -1.74
C GLN A 155 2.49 10.22 -3.21
N CYS A 156 1.49 10.05 -4.08
CA CYS A 156 1.69 10.02 -5.53
C CYS A 156 0.82 11.07 -6.21
N THR A 157 1.36 11.70 -7.25
CA THR A 157 0.64 12.60 -8.15
C THR A 157 0.77 12.12 -9.59
N CYS A 158 -0.37 11.86 -10.21
CA CYS A 158 -0.49 11.33 -11.58
C CYS A 158 -1.78 11.88 -12.22
N ASP A 159 -1.68 12.92 -13.03
CA ASP A 159 -2.86 13.64 -13.56
C ASP A 159 -3.79 12.77 -14.43
N ASP A 160 -3.22 11.81 -15.14
CA ASP A 160 -3.96 10.98 -16.11
C ASP A 160 -4.41 9.63 -15.55
N LEU A 161 -4.12 9.34 -14.27
CA LEU A 161 -4.38 8.04 -13.66
C LEU A 161 -5.87 7.64 -13.71
N LEU A 162 -6.75 8.62 -13.49
CA LEU A 162 -8.20 8.42 -13.45
C LEU A 162 -8.87 8.47 -14.83
N LYS A 163 -8.12 8.77 -15.90
CA LYS A 163 -8.68 8.80 -17.27
C LYS A 163 -8.93 7.42 -17.84
N ILE A 164 -8.30 6.38 -17.27
CA ILE A 164 -8.52 5.00 -17.65
C ILE A 164 -9.90 4.57 -17.15
N ASN A 165 -10.76 4.14 -18.06
CA ASN A 165 -12.08 3.64 -17.72
C ASN A 165 -12.14 2.12 -17.89
N THR A 166 -12.29 1.41 -16.78
CA THR A 166 -12.42 -0.06 -16.73
C THR A 166 -13.78 -0.50 -16.21
N SER A 167 -14.70 0.44 -15.97
CA SER A 167 -15.93 0.17 -15.24
C SER A 167 -16.85 -0.83 -15.93
N GLU A 168 -16.94 -0.82 -17.26
CA GLU A 168 -17.77 -1.79 -18.00
C GLU A 168 -17.24 -3.23 -17.85
N ALA A 169 -15.93 -3.42 -18.02
CA ALA A 169 -15.28 -4.71 -17.88
C ALA A 169 -15.37 -5.24 -16.44
N GLU A 170 -15.14 -4.37 -15.46
CA GLU A 170 -15.26 -4.71 -14.03
C GLU A 170 -16.69 -5.11 -13.65
N ASN A 171 -17.70 -4.34 -14.05
CA ASN A 171 -19.09 -4.68 -13.77
C ASN A 171 -19.52 -5.98 -14.43
N SER A 172 -19.10 -6.21 -15.68
CA SER A 172 -19.40 -7.44 -16.41
C SER A 172 -18.78 -8.65 -15.72
N PHE A 173 -17.51 -8.56 -15.35
CA PHE A 173 -16.78 -9.61 -14.63
C PHE A 173 -17.38 -9.89 -13.24
N PHE A 174 -17.69 -8.84 -12.48
CA PHE A 174 -18.34 -8.97 -11.17
C PHE A 174 -19.69 -9.70 -11.27
N HIS A 175 -20.55 -9.26 -12.19
CA HIS A 175 -21.85 -9.91 -12.39
C HIS A 175 -21.74 -11.34 -12.92
N GLN A 176 -20.73 -11.62 -13.76
CA GLN A 176 -20.46 -12.97 -14.25
C GLN A 176 -20.12 -13.91 -13.09
N ILE A 177 -19.21 -13.52 -12.19
CA ILE A 177 -18.84 -14.35 -11.03
C ILE A 177 -20.02 -14.49 -10.06
N LYS A 178 -20.73 -13.39 -9.74
CA LYS A 178 -21.90 -13.43 -8.84
C LYS A 178 -23.03 -14.34 -9.33
N LYS A 179 -23.24 -14.43 -10.65
CA LYS A 179 -24.30 -15.27 -11.25
C LYS A 179 -23.89 -16.73 -11.43
N SER A 180 -22.59 -17.04 -11.34
CA SER A 180 -22.09 -18.40 -11.47
C SER A 180 -22.62 -19.27 -10.32
N SER A 181 -23.08 -20.48 -10.64
CA SER A 181 -23.46 -21.46 -9.62
C SER A 181 -22.25 -22.17 -9.00
N ALA A 182 -21.08 -22.06 -9.63
CA ALA A 182 -19.84 -22.65 -9.15
C ALA A 182 -18.89 -21.55 -8.66
N LEU A 183 -18.32 -21.75 -7.47
CA LEU A 183 -17.28 -20.91 -6.92
C LEU A 183 -16.00 -21.06 -7.73
N VAL A 184 -15.36 -19.94 -8.04
CA VAL A 184 -14.11 -19.94 -8.80
C VAL A 184 -12.97 -20.41 -7.91
N SER A 185 -12.11 -21.27 -8.45
CA SER A 185 -10.86 -21.68 -7.80
C SER A 185 -9.75 -21.82 -8.82
N GLY A 186 -8.51 -21.76 -8.37
CA GLY A 186 -7.33 -21.91 -9.22
C GLY A 186 -6.08 -22.18 -8.39
N GLN A 187 -5.06 -22.74 -9.03
CA GLN A 187 -3.78 -23.04 -8.40
C GLN A 187 -2.65 -22.81 -9.38
N TYR A 188 -1.48 -22.42 -8.87
CA TYR A 188 -0.25 -22.22 -9.64
C TYR A 188 -0.48 -21.31 -10.86
N ILE A 189 -0.85 -20.05 -10.62
CA ILE A 189 -1.15 -19.05 -11.66
C ILE A 189 -0.14 -17.91 -11.56
N PRO A 190 0.64 -17.60 -12.60
CA PRO A 190 0.85 -18.39 -13.82
C PRO A 190 1.43 -19.78 -13.51
N ASP A 191 1.33 -20.72 -14.44
CA ASP A 191 1.94 -22.04 -14.28
C ASP A 191 3.49 -21.96 -14.35
N SER A 192 4.17 -23.11 -14.23
CA SER A 192 5.64 -23.16 -14.27
C SER A 192 6.28 -22.72 -15.59
N TYR A 193 5.48 -22.54 -16.65
CA TYR A 193 5.91 -22.01 -17.94
C TYR A 193 5.53 -20.53 -18.13
N GLY A 194 4.95 -19.90 -17.12
CA GLY A 194 4.50 -18.52 -17.17
C GLY A 194 3.15 -18.34 -17.88
N PHE A 195 2.41 -19.42 -18.12
CA PHE A 195 1.10 -19.34 -18.77
C PHE A 195 -0.01 -19.05 -17.76
N THR A 196 -0.87 -18.08 -18.11
CA THR A 196 -2.11 -17.78 -17.39
C THR A 196 -3.27 -17.94 -18.36
N ALA A 197 -4.22 -18.81 -18.01
CA ALA A 197 -5.43 -18.96 -18.82
C ALA A 197 -6.19 -17.61 -18.93
N PRO A 198 -6.77 -17.26 -20.09
CA PRO A 198 -7.45 -15.98 -20.27
C PRO A 198 -8.52 -15.69 -19.20
N GLU A 199 -9.30 -16.70 -18.82
CA GLU A 199 -10.32 -16.63 -17.79
C GLU A 199 -9.77 -16.37 -16.38
N MET A 200 -8.53 -16.77 -16.10
CA MET A 200 -7.86 -16.55 -14.82
C MET A 200 -7.05 -15.25 -14.79
N THR A 201 -6.87 -14.60 -15.94
CA THR A 201 -6.06 -13.37 -16.05
C THR A 201 -6.59 -12.25 -15.15
N PRO A 202 -7.90 -11.94 -15.10
CA PRO A 202 -8.41 -10.91 -14.18
C PRO A 202 -8.18 -11.28 -12.70
N LEU A 203 -8.22 -12.55 -12.35
CA LEU A 203 -7.97 -13.03 -10.98
C LEU A 203 -6.49 -13.00 -10.61
N TRP A 204 -5.60 -13.29 -11.57
CA TRP A 204 -4.17 -13.03 -11.43
C TRP A 204 -3.86 -11.55 -11.24
N HIS A 205 -4.56 -10.68 -11.97
CA HIS A 205 -4.45 -9.23 -11.80
C HIS A 205 -4.90 -8.80 -10.40
N LEU A 206 -6.08 -9.25 -9.98
CA LEU A 206 -6.63 -9.00 -8.65
C LEU A 206 -5.71 -9.49 -7.53
N GLY A 207 -5.17 -10.70 -7.65
CA GLY A 207 -4.19 -11.25 -6.70
C GLY A 207 -2.94 -10.37 -6.58
N GLY A 208 -2.43 -9.81 -7.69
CA GLY A 208 -1.30 -8.88 -7.66
C GLY A 208 -1.61 -7.50 -7.09
N VAL A 209 -2.83 -6.99 -7.33
CA VAL A 209 -3.31 -5.76 -6.70
C VAL A 209 -3.42 -5.96 -5.19
N ALA A 210 -4.01 -7.08 -4.75
CA ALA A 210 -4.09 -7.43 -3.34
C ALA A 210 -2.70 -7.65 -2.72
N ALA A 211 -1.81 -8.38 -3.39
CA ALA A 211 -0.44 -8.60 -2.93
C ALA A 211 0.34 -7.28 -2.78
N SER A 212 0.00 -6.25 -3.57
CA SER A 212 0.63 -4.93 -3.45
C SER A 212 0.36 -4.25 -2.11
N PHE A 213 -0.74 -4.59 -1.41
CA PHE A 213 -0.95 -4.17 -0.02
C PHE A 213 0.17 -4.69 0.90
N VAL A 214 0.44 -5.99 0.81
CA VAL A 214 1.48 -6.65 1.61
C VAL A 214 2.86 -6.13 1.21
N MET A 215 3.15 -6.11 -0.09
CA MET A 215 4.45 -5.66 -0.58
C MET A 215 4.72 -4.21 -0.20
N LEU A 216 3.72 -3.32 -0.23
CA LEU A 216 3.85 -1.95 0.29
C LEU A 216 4.15 -1.97 1.80
N LYS A 217 3.33 -2.67 2.58
CA LYS A 217 3.42 -2.73 4.05
C LYS A 217 4.79 -3.22 4.53
N GLU A 218 5.32 -4.25 3.89
CA GLU A 218 6.54 -4.93 4.30
C GLU A 218 7.81 -4.33 3.65
N SER A 219 7.68 -3.31 2.80
CA SER A 219 8.82 -2.71 2.12
C SER A 219 9.65 -1.80 3.03
N ASN A 220 10.97 -1.82 2.83
CA ASN A 220 11.93 -0.84 3.31
C ASN A 220 12.98 -0.53 2.22
N GLU A 221 13.97 0.31 2.53
CA GLU A 221 15.03 0.72 1.57
C GLU A 221 15.88 -0.45 1.04
N SER A 222 15.87 -1.60 1.74
CA SER A 222 16.66 -2.78 1.44
C SER A 222 15.88 -3.90 0.77
N THR A 223 14.57 -3.73 0.54
CA THR A 223 13.71 -4.76 -0.08
C THR A 223 13.31 -4.42 -1.51
N LEU A 224 13.01 -5.45 -2.29
CA LEU A 224 12.42 -5.35 -3.63
C LEU A 224 11.44 -6.50 -3.86
N TYR A 225 10.18 -6.31 -3.47
CA TYR A 225 9.16 -7.33 -3.62
C TYR A 225 8.52 -7.36 -5.00
N ASN A 226 8.19 -8.57 -5.45
CA ASN A 226 7.30 -8.83 -6.58
C ASN A 226 6.42 -10.04 -6.25
N MET A 227 5.23 -10.11 -6.83
CA MET A 227 4.45 -11.33 -6.81
C MET A 227 4.90 -12.24 -7.95
N ALA A 228 5.35 -13.45 -7.61
CA ALA A 228 5.78 -14.45 -8.59
C ALA A 228 4.62 -15.32 -9.06
N GLN A 229 3.74 -15.73 -8.14
CA GLN A 229 2.69 -16.69 -8.43
C GLN A 229 1.54 -16.60 -7.42
N ILE A 230 0.34 -17.01 -7.82
CA ILE A 230 -0.73 -17.46 -6.94
C ILE A 230 -0.55 -18.97 -6.79
N LEU A 231 -0.30 -19.43 -5.57
CA LEU A 231 -0.24 -20.85 -5.24
C LEU A 231 -1.65 -21.45 -5.21
N SER A 232 -2.58 -20.76 -4.53
CA SER A 232 -3.99 -21.14 -4.47
C SER A 232 -4.91 -19.92 -4.45
N LEU A 233 -6.07 -20.08 -5.06
CA LEU A 233 -7.15 -19.11 -5.09
C LEU A 233 -8.45 -19.87 -4.90
N GLN A 234 -9.27 -19.40 -3.96
CA GLN A 234 -10.62 -19.90 -3.75
C GLN A 234 -11.59 -18.74 -3.49
N GLN A 235 -12.63 -18.65 -4.30
CA GLN A 235 -13.77 -17.78 -4.02
C GLN A 235 -14.56 -18.34 -2.84
N GLN A 236 -14.92 -17.46 -1.91
CA GLN A 236 -15.78 -17.78 -0.77
C GLN A 236 -17.24 -17.46 -1.08
N GLU A 237 -18.16 -18.19 -0.44
CA GLU A 237 -19.57 -17.84 -0.47
C GLU A 237 -19.76 -16.48 0.24
N SER A 238 -20.39 -15.53 -0.43
CA SER A 238 -20.67 -14.21 0.14
C SER A 238 -22.05 -13.73 -0.27
N GLU A 239 -22.88 -13.46 0.74
CA GLU A 239 -24.20 -12.84 0.60
C GLU A 239 -24.09 -11.31 0.43
N GLY A 240 -22.91 -10.73 0.63
CA GLY A 240 -22.68 -9.28 0.57
C GLY A 240 -22.59 -8.71 -0.84
N GLU A 241 -22.43 -7.39 -0.94
CA GLU A 241 -22.28 -6.66 -2.20
C GLU A 241 -20.88 -6.78 -2.84
N SER A 242 -20.01 -7.61 -2.26
CA SER A 242 -18.63 -7.86 -2.73
C SER A 242 -18.42 -9.34 -3.05
N LEU A 243 -17.39 -9.61 -3.85
CA LEU A 243 -16.80 -10.94 -3.99
C LEU A 243 -15.73 -11.12 -2.92
N GLU A 244 -15.65 -12.32 -2.38
CA GLU A 244 -14.68 -12.68 -1.35
C GLU A 244 -13.80 -13.81 -1.86
N PHE A 245 -12.49 -13.70 -1.60
CA PHE A 245 -11.50 -14.66 -2.04
C PHE A 245 -10.46 -14.91 -0.96
N ASP A 246 -10.10 -16.18 -0.79
CA ASP A 246 -8.88 -16.59 -0.13
C ASP A 246 -7.79 -16.75 -1.19
N TYR A 247 -6.71 -16.00 -1.03
CA TYR A 247 -5.52 -16.06 -1.86
C TYR A 247 -4.34 -16.57 -1.05
N GLU A 248 -3.56 -17.43 -1.68
CA GLU A 248 -2.23 -17.79 -1.25
C GLU A 248 -1.27 -17.43 -2.38
N VAL A 249 -0.39 -16.49 -2.12
CA VAL A 249 0.55 -15.95 -3.11
C VAL A 249 1.99 -16.26 -2.72
N LEU A 250 2.84 -16.35 -3.72
CA LEU A 250 4.27 -16.45 -3.57
C LEU A 250 4.89 -15.12 -3.98
N LEU A 251 5.48 -14.43 -3.01
CA LEU A 251 6.25 -13.20 -3.20
C LEU A 251 7.72 -13.57 -3.40
N HIS A 252 8.40 -12.86 -4.29
CA HIS A 252 9.83 -12.91 -4.45
C HIS A 252 10.43 -11.60 -3.93
N GLU A 253 11.23 -11.69 -2.86
CA GLU A 253 12.05 -10.59 -2.39
C GLU A 253 13.40 -10.67 -3.12
N PHE A 254 13.60 -9.81 -4.11
CA PHE A 254 14.70 -9.92 -5.07
C PHE A 254 16.07 -9.62 -4.45
N ILE A 255 16.17 -8.95 -3.31
CA ILE A 255 17.48 -8.60 -2.74
C ILE A 255 18.09 -9.80 -2.00
N SER A 256 17.28 -10.50 -1.21
CA SER A 256 17.60 -11.72 -0.48
C SER A 256 17.40 -13.00 -1.30
N GLN A 257 16.71 -12.91 -2.44
CA GLN A 257 16.31 -14.04 -3.30
C GLN A 257 15.37 -15.03 -2.59
N GLU A 258 14.60 -14.55 -1.61
CA GLU A 258 13.65 -15.39 -0.89
C GLU A 258 12.30 -15.48 -1.60
N MET A 259 11.75 -16.70 -1.65
CA MET A 259 10.37 -16.96 -2.02
C MET A 259 9.53 -17.07 -0.74
N ILE A 260 8.56 -16.18 -0.60
CA ILE A 260 7.81 -15.96 0.64
C ILE A 260 6.33 -16.21 0.36
N GLN A 261 5.77 -17.21 1.03
CA GLN A 261 4.37 -17.57 0.90
C GLN A 261 3.52 -16.68 1.81
N TRP A 262 2.45 -16.12 1.27
CA TRP A 262 1.58 -15.21 1.99
C TRP A 262 0.10 -15.53 1.75
N HIS A 263 -0.67 -15.60 2.82
CA HIS A 263 -2.11 -15.79 2.75
C HIS A 263 -2.84 -14.44 2.90
N MET A 264 -3.86 -14.20 2.08
CA MET A 264 -4.67 -12.99 2.11
C MET A 264 -6.16 -13.31 1.95
N LYS A 265 -7.00 -12.65 2.74
CA LYS A 265 -8.44 -12.56 2.49
C LYS A 265 -8.75 -11.26 1.77
N VAL A 266 -9.41 -11.35 0.63
CA VAL A 266 -9.61 -10.23 -0.29
C VAL A 266 -11.08 -10.07 -0.62
N ASN A 267 -11.58 -8.86 -0.38
CA ASN A 267 -12.90 -8.43 -0.80
C ASN A 267 -12.76 -7.51 -2.01
N TRP A 268 -13.61 -7.69 -3.01
CA TRP A 268 -13.61 -6.84 -4.19
C TRP A 268 -15.02 -6.59 -4.75
N SER A 269 -15.27 -5.35 -5.12
CA SER A 269 -16.39 -4.97 -5.99
C SER A 269 -15.96 -3.82 -6.91
N PRO A 270 -16.66 -3.58 -8.03
CA PRO A 270 -16.37 -2.45 -8.90
C PRO A 270 -16.48 -1.07 -8.21
N THR A 271 -17.33 -0.97 -7.19
CA THR A 271 -17.58 0.30 -6.47
C THR A 271 -16.62 0.53 -5.32
N GLU A 272 -16.26 -0.50 -4.57
CA GLU A 272 -15.42 -0.38 -3.38
C GLU A 272 -13.92 -0.60 -3.66
N GLY A 273 -13.58 -1.14 -4.82
CA GLY A 273 -12.21 -1.53 -5.15
C GLY A 273 -11.75 -2.76 -4.38
N VAL A 274 -10.43 -2.92 -4.26
CA VAL A 274 -9.81 -4.08 -3.59
C VAL A 274 -9.57 -3.77 -2.11
N LYS A 275 -10.00 -4.66 -1.22
CA LYS A 275 -9.75 -4.56 0.22
C LYS A 275 -9.16 -5.87 0.72
N VAL A 276 -7.99 -5.81 1.34
CA VAL A 276 -7.39 -6.95 2.04
C VAL A 276 -7.86 -6.91 3.49
N THR A 277 -8.69 -7.87 3.89
CA THR A 277 -9.30 -7.91 5.23
C THR A 277 -8.45 -8.68 6.24
N GLN A 278 -7.65 -9.64 5.76
CA GLN A 278 -6.65 -10.35 6.55
C GLN A 278 -5.43 -10.62 5.68
N SER A 279 -4.24 -10.62 6.29
CA SER A 279 -2.97 -10.91 5.62
C SER A 279 -2.00 -11.55 6.60
N ASN A 280 -1.49 -12.74 6.29
CA ASN A 280 -0.58 -13.47 7.18
C ASN A 280 0.55 -14.14 6.38
N LEU A 281 1.78 -13.89 6.81
CA LEU A 281 2.95 -14.66 6.38
C LEU A 281 2.74 -16.15 6.70
N GLN A 282 3.01 -17.02 5.73
CA GLN A 282 2.93 -18.46 5.93
C GLN A 282 4.30 -19.05 6.29
N PRO A 283 4.35 -20.07 7.16
CA PRO A 283 5.58 -20.80 7.42
C PRO A 283 6.14 -21.39 6.12
N LYS A 284 7.48 -21.37 5.96
CA LYS A 284 8.13 -22.12 4.89
C LYS A 284 7.84 -23.62 5.13
N HIS A 285 7.15 -24.27 4.20
CA HIS A 285 7.06 -25.72 4.23
C HIS A 285 8.47 -26.28 3.99
N HIS A 286 9.04 -26.93 5.01
CA HIS A 286 10.17 -27.81 4.79
C HIS A 286 9.63 -29.06 4.09
N ASP A 287 9.93 -29.22 2.80
CA ASP A 287 9.65 -30.47 2.11
C ASP A 287 10.35 -31.60 2.87
N HIS A 288 9.55 -32.49 3.46
CA HIS A 288 10.02 -33.81 3.85
C HIS A 288 10.38 -34.55 2.56
N SER A 289 11.67 -34.54 2.22
CA SER A 289 12.21 -35.46 1.22
C SER A 289 11.77 -36.88 1.59
N PRO A 290 11.12 -37.64 0.69
CA PRO A 290 10.80 -39.02 0.97
C PRO A 290 12.11 -39.78 1.17
N THR A 291 12.33 -40.27 2.38
CA THR A 291 13.43 -41.18 2.70
C THR A 291 13.32 -42.35 1.74
N THR A 292 14.18 -42.38 0.73
CA THR A 292 14.32 -43.54 -0.15
C THR A 292 14.98 -44.62 0.69
N GLU A 293 14.19 -45.45 1.35
CA GLU A 293 14.66 -46.75 1.83
C GLU A 293 15.09 -47.56 0.60
N ASN A 294 16.41 -47.63 0.40
CA ASN A 294 16.98 -48.54 -0.59
C ASN A 294 16.61 -49.98 -0.18
N PRO A 295 15.98 -50.78 -1.06
CA PRO A 295 15.78 -52.19 -0.76
C PRO A 295 17.14 -52.90 -0.74
N VAL A 296 17.44 -53.54 0.39
CA VAL A 296 18.58 -54.44 0.52
C VAL A 296 18.39 -55.61 -0.45
N ILE A 297 19.15 -55.61 -1.53
CA ILE A 297 19.27 -56.76 -2.41
C ILE A 297 20.13 -57.80 -1.68
N ASN A 298 19.49 -58.82 -1.12
CA ASN A 298 20.18 -60.02 -0.66
C ASN A 298 20.67 -60.79 -1.88
N SER A 299 21.98 -60.72 -2.15
CA SER A 299 22.65 -61.60 -3.09
C SER A 299 22.85 -62.98 -2.47
N SER A 300 21.92 -63.89 -2.75
CA SER A 300 22.14 -65.33 -2.56
C SER A 300 23.12 -65.80 -3.66
N SER A 301 24.32 -66.23 -3.26
CA SER A 301 25.22 -67.01 -4.11
C SER A 301 25.48 -68.35 -3.44
N THR A 302 25.21 -69.41 -4.21
CA THR A 302 25.61 -70.83 -4.11
C THR A 302 26.57 -71.25 -3.01
#